data_AF-A0A2T7LWM8-F1
#
_entry.id   AF-A0A2T7LWM8-F1
#
_cell.length_a   1.000
_cell.length_b   1.000
_cell.length_c   1.000
_cell.angle_alpha   90.00
_cell.angle_beta   90.00
_cell.angle_gamma   90.00
#
_symmetry.space_group_name_H-M   'P 1'
#
loop_
_entity.id
_entity.type
_entity.pdbx_description
1 polymer ?
#
loop_
_entity_poly.entity_id
_entity_poly.type
_entity_poly.pdbx_seq_one_letter_code
_entity_poly.pdbx_strand_id
1 'polypeptide(L)'
;MTDESWAGWYRDNQGSEAVVLTTDGQRIRTRIRGADFEGESFDVLRPVAGAPPENGTVGLKDGALTDCVLEWDRPLPVLVAGALRHATLTCLLSLRRAEPDFHLALHLDGAVYESARAERDFTGALAAVQRILPDDISLQACVARSGAA
;
A
#
# COMPACT_ATOMS: atom_id res chain seq x y z
N MET A 1 7.13 -17.46 7.89
CA MET A 1 6.60 -16.18 7.37
C MET A 1 5.44 -16.54 6.50
N THR A 2 4.29 -15.96 6.75
CA THR A 2 3.07 -16.20 5.97
C THR A 2 3.09 -15.18 4.84
N ASP A 3 3.00 -15.64 3.60
CA ASP A 3 2.80 -14.72 2.49
C ASP A 3 1.44 -14.07 2.64
N GLU A 4 1.41 -12.74 2.66
CA GLU A 4 0.17 -11.95 2.67
C GLU A 4 -0.20 -11.59 1.24
N SER A 5 -1.51 -11.51 0.94
CA SER A 5 -2.01 -11.08 -0.36
C SER A 5 -3.23 -10.18 -0.23
N TRP A 6 -3.27 -9.13 -1.04
CA TRP A 6 -4.35 -8.13 -1.04
C TRP A 6 -4.80 -7.84 -2.46
N ALA A 7 -6.11 -7.89 -2.66
CA ALA A 7 -6.71 -7.41 -3.90
C ALA A 7 -6.63 -5.88 -3.95
N GLY A 8 -6.37 -5.36 -5.15
CA GLY A 8 -6.25 -3.93 -5.36
C GLY A 8 -6.50 -3.52 -6.80
N TRP A 9 -6.29 -2.24 -7.06
CA TRP A 9 -6.43 -1.59 -8.35
C TRP A 9 -5.18 -0.81 -8.68
N TYR A 10 -4.67 -1.02 -9.89
CA TYR A 10 -3.70 -0.15 -10.55
C TYR A 10 -4.46 0.79 -11.49
N ARG A 11 -4.13 2.08 -11.46
CA ARG A 11 -4.68 3.07 -12.40
C ARG A 11 -3.63 4.01 -12.95
N ASP A 12 -3.57 4.16 -14.26
CA ASP A 12 -2.71 5.12 -14.95
C ASP A 12 -3.51 5.90 -16.01
N ASN A 13 -2.82 6.45 -17.02
CA ASN A 13 -3.46 7.16 -18.12
C ASN A 13 -4.14 6.25 -19.18
N GLN A 14 -3.85 4.95 -19.20
CA GLN A 14 -4.46 3.98 -20.12
C GLN A 14 -5.69 3.31 -19.51
N GLY A 15 -5.88 3.38 -18.20
CA GLY A 15 -7.08 2.89 -17.54
C GLY A 15 -6.82 2.26 -16.18
N SER A 16 -7.73 1.36 -15.77
CA SER A 16 -7.66 0.63 -14.51
C SER A 16 -7.49 -0.87 -14.74
N GLU A 17 -6.70 -1.52 -13.91
CA GLU A 17 -6.50 -2.97 -13.89
C GLU A 17 -6.60 -3.49 -12.46
N ALA A 18 -7.29 -4.62 -12.28
CA ALA A 18 -7.31 -5.32 -11.00
C ALA A 18 -5.96 -6.03 -10.79
N VAL A 19 -5.35 -5.81 -9.64
CA VAL A 19 -4.05 -6.37 -9.28
C VAL A 19 -4.12 -7.13 -7.96
N VAL A 20 -3.15 -8.00 -7.74
CA VAL A 20 -2.89 -8.60 -6.44
C VAL A 20 -1.53 -8.12 -5.97
N LEU A 21 -1.47 -7.55 -4.77
CA LEU A 21 -0.22 -7.24 -4.09
C LEU A 21 0.08 -8.39 -3.13
N THR A 22 1.28 -8.94 -3.21
CA THR A 22 1.75 -9.97 -2.28
C THR A 22 2.98 -9.50 -1.53
N THR A 23 3.17 -9.99 -0.31
CA THR A 23 4.42 -9.77 0.41
C THR A 23 4.82 -10.99 1.23
N ASP A 24 6.11 -11.26 1.28
CA ASP A 24 6.73 -12.23 2.18
C ASP A 24 7.22 -11.58 3.49
N GLY A 25 6.88 -10.30 3.71
CA GLY A 25 7.35 -9.48 4.82
C GLY A 25 8.67 -8.74 4.54
N GLN A 26 9.34 -9.01 3.41
CA GLN A 26 10.56 -8.32 2.97
C GLN A 26 10.40 -7.61 1.63
N ARG A 27 9.76 -8.25 0.67
CA ARG A 27 9.47 -7.71 -0.66
C ARG A 27 7.97 -7.64 -0.87
N ILE A 28 7.53 -6.59 -1.54
CA ILE A 28 6.22 -6.47 -2.14
C ILE A 28 6.35 -6.90 -3.59
N ARG A 29 5.40 -7.70 -4.07
CA ARG A 29 5.32 -8.13 -5.47
C ARG A 29 3.92 -7.86 -6.01
N THR A 30 3.84 -7.53 -7.29
CA THR A 30 2.58 -7.40 -7.99
C THR A 30 2.78 -7.62 -9.49
N ARG A 31 1.69 -7.94 -10.20
CA ARG A 31 1.69 -8.06 -11.66
C ARG A 31 0.77 -7.00 -12.23
N ILE A 32 1.30 -6.20 -13.17
CA ILE A 32 0.59 -5.09 -13.84
C ILE A 32 0.77 -5.30 -15.34
N ARG A 33 -0.32 -5.42 -16.09
CA ARG A 33 -0.34 -5.63 -17.55
C ARG A 33 0.56 -6.77 -18.01
N GLY A 34 0.59 -7.85 -17.22
CA GLY A 34 1.41 -9.03 -17.49
C GLY A 34 2.89 -8.91 -17.11
N ALA A 35 3.37 -7.75 -16.67
CA ALA A 35 4.72 -7.55 -16.18
C ALA A 35 4.78 -7.68 -14.65
N ASP A 36 5.81 -8.37 -14.15
CA ASP A 36 6.04 -8.58 -12.72
C ASP A 36 6.87 -7.43 -12.14
N PHE A 37 6.42 -6.91 -11.00
CA PHE A 37 7.07 -5.84 -10.26
C PHE A 37 7.40 -6.30 -8.84
N GLU A 38 8.55 -5.86 -8.33
CA GLU A 38 8.93 -6.06 -6.94
C GLU A 38 9.66 -4.86 -6.34
N GLY A 39 9.61 -4.72 -5.03
CA GLY A 39 10.29 -3.67 -4.28
C GLY A 39 10.22 -3.90 -2.77
N GLU A 40 11.04 -3.18 -2.01
CA GLU A 40 11.00 -3.22 -0.53
C GLU A 40 9.87 -2.36 0.04
N SER A 41 9.36 -1.42 -0.75
CA SER A 41 8.20 -0.57 -0.43
C SER A 41 7.31 -0.39 -1.66
N PHE A 42 6.07 0.05 -1.44
CA PHE A 42 5.06 0.21 -2.50
C PHE A 42 5.42 1.31 -3.51
N ASP A 43 6.18 2.32 -3.09
CA ASP A 43 6.58 3.48 -3.90
C ASP A 43 7.87 3.28 -4.72
N VAL A 44 8.56 2.15 -4.53
CA VAL A 44 9.79 1.81 -5.26
C VAL A 44 9.70 0.50 -6.02
N LEU A 45 8.49 0.10 -6.43
CA LEU A 45 8.25 -1.10 -7.23
C LEU A 45 8.97 -0.98 -8.58
N ARG A 46 9.82 -1.96 -8.91
CA ARG A 46 10.58 -2.05 -10.15
C ARG A 46 10.23 -3.32 -10.92
N PRO A 47 10.30 -3.31 -12.26
CA PRO A 47 10.15 -4.53 -13.04
C PRO A 47 11.17 -5.61 -12.60
N VAL A 48 10.71 -6.84 -12.46
CA VAL A 48 11.59 -7.99 -12.24
C VAL A 48 12.49 -8.17 -13.47
N ALA A 49 13.78 -8.41 -13.24
CA ALA A 49 14.76 -8.58 -14.31
C ALA A 49 14.33 -9.67 -15.31
N GLY A 50 14.39 -9.35 -16.61
CA GLY A 50 14.01 -10.27 -17.68
C GLY A 50 12.52 -10.28 -18.05
N ALA A 51 11.68 -9.55 -17.31
CA ALA A 51 10.26 -9.36 -17.62
C ALA A 51 9.89 -7.85 -17.69
N PRO A 52 10.61 -7.03 -18.50
CA PRO A 52 10.26 -5.62 -18.61
C PRO A 52 8.86 -5.47 -19.23
N PRO A 53 8.08 -4.46 -18.78
CA PRO A 53 6.82 -4.14 -19.44
C PRO A 53 7.06 -3.78 -20.90
N GLU A 54 6.08 -4.08 -21.77
CA GLU A 54 6.13 -3.60 -23.14
C GLU A 54 6.21 -2.07 -23.16
N ASN A 55 7.01 -1.50 -24.07
CA ASN A 55 7.26 -0.06 -24.11
C ASN A 55 5.96 0.75 -24.11
N GLY A 56 5.83 1.68 -23.16
CA GLY A 56 4.66 2.55 -23.04
C GLY A 56 3.43 1.92 -22.39
N THR A 57 3.48 0.64 -22.00
CA THR A 57 2.37 0.01 -21.28
C THR A 57 2.36 0.35 -19.80
N VAL A 58 3.49 0.70 -19.20
CA VAL A 58 3.58 1.10 -17.79
C VAL A 58 4.56 2.26 -17.66
N GLY A 59 4.19 3.28 -16.89
CA GLY A 59 5.06 4.43 -16.59
C GLY A 59 6.24 4.01 -15.72
N LEU A 60 7.46 4.28 -16.18
CA LEU A 60 8.69 4.08 -15.42
C LEU A 60 9.52 5.37 -15.34
N LYS A 61 10.00 5.70 -14.15
CA LYS A 61 10.97 6.78 -13.91
C LYS A 61 12.08 6.25 -13.01
N ASP A 62 13.32 6.46 -13.43
CA ASP A 62 14.52 5.94 -12.73
C ASP A 62 14.46 4.42 -12.44
N GLY A 63 13.76 3.68 -13.31
CA GLY A 63 13.55 2.23 -13.22
C GLY A 63 12.44 1.78 -12.26
N ALA A 64 11.73 2.71 -11.62
CA ALA A 64 10.60 2.42 -10.73
C ALA A 64 9.26 2.86 -11.34
N LEU A 65 8.18 2.24 -10.87
CA LEU A 65 6.80 2.53 -11.24
C LEU A 65 6.48 4.01 -10.98
N THR A 66 5.80 4.68 -11.92
CA THR A 66 5.40 6.09 -11.80
C THR A 66 4.11 6.37 -12.57
N ASP A 67 3.62 7.61 -12.48
CA ASP A 67 2.43 8.12 -13.21
C ASP A 67 1.14 7.32 -12.99
N CYS A 68 1.06 6.63 -11.85
CA CYS A 68 -0.05 5.75 -11.53
C CYS A 68 -0.59 5.97 -10.11
N VAL A 69 -1.69 5.28 -9.81
CA VAL A 69 -2.28 5.14 -8.48
C VAL A 69 -2.43 3.65 -8.20
N LEU A 70 -2.03 3.25 -7.00
CA LEU A 70 -2.29 1.92 -6.44
C LEU A 70 -3.27 2.08 -5.27
N GLU A 71 -4.33 1.29 -5.29
CA GLU A 71 -5.33 1.22 -4.21
C GLU A 71 -5.52 -0.23 -3.78
N TRP A 72 -5.52 -0.51 -2.48
CA TRP A 72 -5.74 -1.87 -1.98
C TRP A 72 -6.29 -1.86 -0.55
N ASP A 73 -6.98 -2.93 -0.19
CA ASP A 73 -7.55 -3.11 1.15
C ASP A 73 -6.78 -4.18 1.92
N ARG A 74 -6.33 -3.82 3.12
CA ARG A 74 -5.65 -4.75 4.04
C ARG A 74 -6.55 -5.03 5.25
N PRO A 75 -7.04 -6.27 5.45
CA PRO A 75 -7.65 -6.63 6.72
C PRO A 75 -6.57 -6.64 7.80
N LEU A 76 -6.85 -6.07 8.97
CA LEU A 76 -5.94 -6.09 10.10
C LEU A 76 -6.68 -6.26 11.45
N PRO A 77 -6.05 -6.96 12.40
CA PRO A 77 -6.53 -7.01 13.78
C PRO A 77 -6.33 -5.67 14.49
N VAL A 78 -7.34 -5.24 15.24
CA VAL A 78 -7.32 -4.06 16.11
C VAL A 78 -7.80 -4.46 17.49
N LEU A 79 -7.16 -3.98 18.55
CA LEU A 79 -7.68 -4.09 19.91
C LEU A 79 -8.56 -2.88 20.21
N VAL A 80 -9.79 -3.12 20.66
CA VAL A 80 -10.75 -2.11 21.12
C VAL A 80 -11.16 -2.46 22.54
N ALA A 81 -10.80 -1.62 23.50
CA ALA A 81 -11.00 -1.87 24.93
C ALA A 81 -10.50 -3.27 25.37
N GLY A 82 -9.37 -3.71 24.80
CA GLY A 82 -8.75 -5.02 25.05
C GLY A 82 -9.39 -6.21 24.31
N ALA A 83 -10.46 -6.00 23.53
CA ALA A 83 -11.08 -7.03 22.70
C ALA A 83 -10.59 -6.96 21.26
N LEU A 84 -10.28 -8.12 20.67
CA LEU A 84 -9.87 -8.20 19.26
C LEU A 84 -11.06 -7.92 18.32
N ARG A 85 -10.84 -7.02 17.38
CA ARG A 85 -11.76 -6.66 16.30
C ARG A 85 -11.05 -6.76 14.95
N HIS A 86 -11.83 -6.94 13.89
CA HIS A 86 -11.31 -6.86 12.52
C HIS A 86 -11.63 -5.48 11.96
N ALA A 87 -10.62 -4.84 11.42
CA ALA A 87 -10.73 -3.60 10.67
C ALA A 87 -10.26 -3.82 9.23
N THR A 88 -10.62 -2.89 8.36
CA THR A 88 -10.04 -2.79 7.01
C THR A 88 -9.23 -1.50 6.93
N LEU A 89 -7.96 -1.60 6.54
CA LEU A 89 -7.12 -0.47 6.18
C LEU A 89 -7.13 -0.32 4.66
N THR A 90 -7.87 0.66 4.17
CA THR A 90 -7.81 1.07 2.77
C THR A 90 -6.56 1.91 2.57
N CYS A 91 -5.75 1.51 1.59
CA CYS A 91 -4.48 2.11 1.27
C CYS A 91 -4.56 2.72 -0.13
N LEU A 92 -4.12 3.97 -0.28
CA LEU A 92 -3.98 4.64 -1.56
C LEU A 92 -2.58 5.23 -1.67
N LEU A 93 -1.88 4.88 -2.75
CA LEU A 93 -0.59 5.43 -3.12
C LEU A 93 -0.72 6.11 -4.50
N SER A 94 -0.48 7.41 -4.56
CA SER A 94 -0.34 8.14 -5.81
C SER A 94 1.13 8.41 -6.15
N LEU A 95 1.55 7.94 -7.32
CA LEU A 95 2.88 8.17 -7.90
C LEU A 95 2.83 9.16 -9.08
N ARG A 96 1.75 9.95 -9.18
CA ARG A 96 1.54 10.93 -10.27
C ARG A 96 2.34 12.23 -10.08
N ARG A 97 2.93 12.41 -8.90
CA ARG A 97 3.73 13.60 -8.55
C ARG A 97 5.18 13.20 -8.32
N ALA A 98 6.03 14.21 -8.19
CA ALA A 98 7.45 14.00 -7.94
C ALA A 98 7.72 13.30 -6.60
N GLU A 99 6.93 13.61 -5.57
CA GLU A 99 6.91 12.87 -4.29
C GLU A 99 5.70 11.93 -4.26
N PRO A 100 5.84 10.71 -3.69
CA PRO A 100 4.71 9.81 -3.47
C PRO A 100 3.72 10.42 -2.47
N ASP A 101 2.42 10.33 -2.79
CA ASP A 101 1.34 10.72 -1.89
C ASP A 101 0.63 9.46 -1.38
N PHE A 102 0.83 9.13 -0.10
CA PHE A 102 0.09 8.10 0.61
C PHE A 102 -1.11 8.67 1.35
N HIS A 103 -2.18 7.88 1.36
CA HIS A 103 -3.37 8.10 2.16
C HIS A 103 -3.87 6.75 2.69
N LEU A 104 -4.20 6.73 3.99
CA LEU A 104 -4.76 5.57 4.66
C LEU A 104 -6.10 5.92 5.30
N ALA A 105 -7.04 4.99 5.22
CA ALA A 105 -8.32 5.04 5.92
C ALA A 105 -8.56 3.73 6.67
N LEU A 106 -8.69 3.80 8.00
CA LEU A 106 -9.04 2.66 8.84
C LEU A 106 -10.55 2.63 9.05
N HIS A 107 -11.19 1.58 8.55
CA HIS A 107 -12.60 1.29 8.75
C HIS A 107 -12.78 0.31 9.91
N LEU A 108 -13.46 0.75 10.97
CA LEU A 108 -13.69 -0.04 12.18
C LEU A 108 -15.09 0.24 12.73
N ASP A 109 -15.93 -0.78 12.78
CA ASP A 109 -17.29 -0.72 13.34
C ASP A 109 -18.13 0.46 12.80
N GLY A 110 -17.94 0.81 11.51
CA GLY A 110 -18.64 1.92 10.84
C GLY A 110 -17.99 3.29 11.03
N ALA A 111 -16.99 3.43 11.90
CA ALA A 111 -16.14 4.61 11.99
C ALA A 111 -15.01 4.56 10.95
N VAL A 112 -14.54 5.74 10.55
CA VAL A 112 -13.42 5.91 9.62
C VAL A 112 -12.39 6.87 10.22
N TYR A 113 -11.13 6.43 10.27
CA TYR A 113 -9.99 7.21 10.75
C TYR A 113 -8.99 7.37 9.61
N GLU A 114 -8.74 8.60 9.18
CA GLU A 114 -7.99 8.87 7.95
C GLU A 114 -6.71 9.68 8.20
N SER A 115 -5.64 9.35 7.46
CA SER A 115 -4.45 10.20 7.36
C SER A 115 -4.70 11.40 6.44
N ALA A 116 -3.80 12.39 6.47
CA ALA A 116 -3.78 13.42 5.44
C ALA A 116 -3.53 12.81 4.05
N ARG A 117 -3.98 13.49 2.99
CA ARG A 117 -3.80 13.08 1.58
C ARG A 117 -2.46 13.58 1.00
N ALA A 118 -1.38 13.45 1.75
CA ALA A 118 -0.04 13.93 1.39
C ALA A 118 1.07 13.28 2.25
N GLU A 119 0.82 12.11 2.82
CA GLU A 119 1.84 11.42 3.61
C GLU A 119 2.91 10.87 2.68
N ARG A 120 4.19 10.94 3.06
CA ARG A 120 5.30 10.59 2.17
C ARG A 120 5.53 9.09 2.01
N ASP A 121 5.14 8.33 3.02
CA ASP A 121 5.33 6.88 3.04
C ASP A 121 4.22 6.22 3.85
N PHE A 122 4.15 4.89 3.75
CA PHE A 122 3.18 4.07 4.46
C PHE A 122 3.31 4.21 5.99
N THR A 123 4.53 4.33 6.52
CA THR A 123 4.77 4.41 7.97
C THR A 123 4.24 5.71 8.57
N GLY A 124 4.52 6.83 7.91
CA GLY A 124 4.04 8.16 8.28
C GLY A 124 2.52 8.21 8.25
N ALA A 125 1.91 7.68 7.19
CA ALA A 125 0.46 7.60 7.09
C ALA A 125 -0.16 6.72 8.18
N LEU A 126 0.46 5.57 8.50
CA LEU A 126 -0.02 4.68 9.56
C LEU A 126 0.11 5.34 10.94
N ALA A 127 1.22 6.01 11.21
CA ALA A 127 1.43 6.76 12.44
C ALA A 127 0.45 7.93 12.57
N ALA A 128 0.06 8.55 11.45
CA ALA A 128 -0.97 9.59 11.44
C ALA A 128 -2.35 9.04 11.82
N VAL A 129 -2.74 7.89 11.26
CA VAL A 129 -3.97 7.18 11.66
C VAL A 129 -3.91 6.81 13.15
N GLN A 130 -2.81 6.21 13.61
CA GLN A 130 -2.65 5.81 15.02
C GLN A 130 -2.81 6.98 16.00
N ARG A 131 -2.36 8.18 15.63
CA ARG A 131 -2.42 9.38 16.48
C ARG A 131 -3.84 9.92 16.68
N ILE A 132 -4.76 9.62 15.76
CA ILE A 132 -6.15 10.08 15.82
C ILE A 132 -7.09 9.01 16.38
N LEU A 133 -6.59 7.80 16.65
CA LEU A 133 -7.38 6.76 17.27
C LEU A 133 -7.72 7.13 18.73
N PRO A 134 -8.92 6.77 19.21
CA PRO A 134 -9.23 6.79 20.64
C PRO A 134 -8.23 5.97 21.45
N ASP A 135 -7.98 6.37 22.71
CA ASP A 135 -6.96 5.77 23.59
C ASP A 135 -7.17 4.27 23.86
N ASP A 136 -8.40 3.78 23.76
CA ASP A 136 -8.76 2.37 23.94
C ASP A 136 -8.63 1.54 22.66
N ILE A 137 -8.25 2.17 21.54
CA ILE A 137 -8.06 1.53 20.24
C ILE A 137 -6.57 1.48 19.91
N SER A 138 -6.05 0.27 19.68
CA SER A 138 -4.67 0.08 19.22
C SER A 138 -4.58 -0.90 18.06
N LEU A 139 -3.81 -0.53 17.04
CA LEU A 139 -3.50 -1.44 15.94
C LEU A 139 -2.57 -2.53 16.45
N GLN A 140 -2.92 -3.79 16.25
CA GLN A 140 -1.98 -4.88 16.47
C GLN A 140 -0.97 -4.82 15.31
N ALA A 141 0.27 -4.44 15.62
CA ALA A 141 1.28 -4.10 14.63
C ALA A 141 1.44 -5.21 13.56
N CYS A 142 0.88 -5.00 12.37
CA CYS A 142 1.29 -5.70 11.15
C CYS A 142 2.65 -5.14 10.72
N VAL A 143 3.73 -5.58 11.38
CA VAL A 143 5.09 -5.27 10.95
C VAL A 143 5.47 -6.20 9.81
N ALA A 144 4.94 -5.95 8.61
CA ALA A 144 5.73 -6.14 7.40
C ALA A 144 6.50 -4.82 7.25
N ARG A 145 7.72 -4.83 7.79
CA ARG A 145 8.50 -3.65 8.18
C ARG A 145 8.75 -2.73 6.98
N SER A 146 8.52 -1.43 7.18
CA SER A 146 9.01 -0.35 6.31
C SER A 146 10.50 -0.16 6.54
N GLY A 147 11.29 -0.12 5.47
CA GLY A 147 12.73 0.17 5.55
C GLY A 147 12.97 1.57 6.10
N ALA A 148 13.83 1.65 7.13
CA ALA A 148 14.50 2.90 7.51
C ALA A 148 15.79 2.58 8.26
N ALA A 149 16.91 2.92 7.60
CA ALA A 149 18.22 3.39 8.07
C ALA A 149 19.38 2.67 7.37
#